data_AF-T0G602-F1
#
_entry.id   AF-T0G602-F1
#
_cell.length_a   1.000
_cell.length_b   1.000
_cell.length_c   1.000
_cell.angle_alpha   90.00
_cell.angle_beta   90.00
_cell.angle_gamma   90.00
#
_symmetry.space_group_name_H-M   'P 1'
#
loop_
_entity.id
_entity.type
_entity.pdbx_description
1 polymer ?
#
loop_
_entity_poly.entity_id
_entity_poly.type
_entity_poly.pdbx_seq_one_letter_code
_entity_poly.pdbx_strand_id
1 'polypeptide(L)'
;MQADRRPTVTDEVIAINDDLDINYGVFRNGFTFRRAANSWRLWPMLEFVAPRLNPTIAEMYDAGVAWTLYEHVSVVINGWADYVFEGPKGPITQRWMHGLHNVENGGGYLPAGEFTRRFHDDFTLCCVVQKFRRTPGVQYHFEVLTGPAVLDREALFVHYATGARQRQTDFDLPPGHTLDLAAGDIAIIGRLR
;
A
#
# COMPACT_ATOMS: atom_id res chain seq x y z
N MET A 1 -30.56 -0.89 14.82
CA MET A 1 -29.21 -1.10 15.39
C MET A 1 -28.19 -0.93 14.29
N GLN A 2 -27.42 0.15 14.31
CA GLN A 2 -26.46 0.55 13.26
C GLN A 2 -25.03 0.34 13.77
N ALA A 3 -24.75 -0.85 14.31
CA ALA A 3 -23.42 -1.22 14.78
C ALA A 3 -22.58 -1.69 13.57
N ASP A 4 -21.42 -1.05 13.40
CA ASP A 4 -20.26 -1.51 12.62
C ASP A 4 -20.36 -1.64 11.09
N ARG A 5 -20.38 -0.50 10.40
CA ARG A 5 -19.99 -0.42 8.98
C ARG A 5 -18.48 -0.27 8.75
N ARG A 6 -17.67 -0.05 9.81
CA ARG A 6 -16.23 0.15 9.69
C ARG A 6 -15.53 -1.21 9.63
N PRO A 7 -14.75 -1.50 8.57
CA PRO A 7 -14.06 -2.77 8.43
C PRO A 7 -12.82 -2.88 9.34
N THR A 8 -12.27 -1.77 9.84
CA THR A 8 -11.12 -1.73 10.74
C THR A 8 -11.51 -1.80 12.22
N VAL A 9 -10.75 -2.59 12.99
CA VAL A 9 -10.83 -2.75 14.45
C VAL A 9 -9.97 -1.68 15.13
N THR A 10 -8.75 -1.50 14.62
CA THR A 10 -7.82 -0.46 15.07
C THR A 10 -7.22 0.26 13.87
N ASP A 11 -6.88 1.52 14.08
CA ASP A 11 -6.14 2.36 13.15
C ASP A 11 -5.11 3.15 13.97
N GLU A 12 -3.86 2.73 13.91
CA GLU A 12 -2.74 3.47 14.51
C GLU A 12 -2.10 4.34 13.43
N VAL A 13 -1.74 5.56 13.80
CA VAL A 13 -1.22 6.55 12.85
C VAL A 13 0.11 7.10 13.35
N ILE A 14 1.10 7.10 12.47
CA ILE A 14 2.42 7.71 12.69
C ILE A 14 2.56 8.85 11.68
N ALA A 15 2.67 10.07 12.16
CA ALA A 15 2.87 11.22 11.29
C ALA A 15 4.24 11.18 10.61
N ILE A 16 4.26 11.42 9.30
CA ILE A 16 5.50 11.56 8.51
C ILE A 16 5.82 13.04 8.32
N ASN A 17 4.88 13.80 7.77
CA ASN A 17 5.00 15.25 7.56
C ASN A 17 3.61 15.90 7.49
N ASP A 18 3.49 17.13 7.00
CA ASP A 18 2.22 17.83 6.89
C ASP A 18 1.22 17.20 5.91
N ASP A 19 1.70 16.36 4.98
CA ASP A 19 0.89 15.74 3.92
C ASP A 19 0.64 14.25 4.14
N LEU A 20 1.55 13.53 4.81
CA LEU A 20 1.58 12.08 4.86
C LEU A 20 1.51 11.53 6.28
N ASP A 21 0.83 10.40 6.39
CA ASP A 21 0.76 9.53 7.57
C ASP A 21 1.08 8.09 7.17
N ILE A 22 1.70 7.34 8.09
CA ILE A 22 1.63 5.88 8.07
C ILE A 22 0.40 5.45 8.86
N ASN A 23 -0.45 4.62 8.27
CA ASN A 23 -1.60 4.02 8.92
C ASN A 23 -1.42 2.50 9.03
N TYR A 24 -1.47 2.00 10.26
CA TYR A 24 -1.54 0.58 10.58
C TYR A 24 -2.99 0.20 10.87
N GLY A 25 -3.66 -0.37 9.88
CA GLY A 25 -5.07 -0.76 9.96
C GLY A 25 -5.22 -2.26 10.17
N VAL A 26 -5.80 -2.68 11.31
CA VAL A 26 -6.19 -4.07 11.56
C VAL A 26 -7.65 -4.26 11.15
N PHE A 27 -7.92 -5.22 10.28
CA PHE A 27 -9.24 -5.49 9.75
C PHE A 27 -9.95 -6.60 10.51
N ARG A 28 -11.27 -6.47 10.64
CA ARG A 28 -12.10 -7.42 11.40
C ARG A 28 -12.19 -8.77 10.68
N ASN A 29 -11.83 -9.84 11.37
CA ASN A 29 -11.94 -11.21 10.85
C ASN A 29 -13.36 -11.56 10.41
N GLY A 30 -13.47 -12.22 9.27
CA GLY A 30 -14.73 -12.61 8.64
C GLY A 30 -15.52 -11.45 8.04
N PHE A 31 -15.10 -10.19 8.24
CA PHE A 31 -15.78 -9.04 7.66
C PHE A 31 -15.56 -9.02 6.15
N THR A 32 -16.64 -8.78 5.42
CA THR A 32 -16.64 -8.64 3.97
C THR A 32 -16.95 -7.20 3.61
N PHE A 33 -16.10 -6.59 2.79
CA PHE A 33 -16.19 -5.20 2.40
C PHE A 33 -16.20 -5.06 0.88
N ARG A 34 -17.32 -4.61 0.32
CA ARG A 34 -17.45 -4.23 -1.08
C ARG A 34 -17.01 -2.77 -1.24
N ARG A 35 -16.01 -2.53 -2.09
CA ARG A 35 -15.52 -1.19 -2.42
C ARG A 35 -16.04 -0.79 -3.80
N ALA A 36 -16.78 0.30 -3.86
CA ALA A 36 -17.30 0.85 -5.10
C ALA A 36 -16.17 1.31 -6.04
N ALA A 37 -16.43 1.31 -7.35
CA ALA A 37 -15.55 1.92 -8.33
C ALA A 37 -15.21 3.38 -7.96
N ASN A 38 -14.01 3.84 -8.34
CA ASN A 38 -13.54 5.21 -8.07
C ASN A 38 -13.52 5.63 -6.58
N SER A 39 -13.41 4.66 -5.67
CA SER A 39 -13.29 4.93 -4.22
C SER A 39 -12.02 5.70 -3.84
N TRP A 40 -11.06 5.78 -4.76
CA TRP A 40 -9.73 6.38 -4.56
C TRP A 40 -9.60 7.79 -5.13
N ARG A 41 -10.68 8.34 -5.70
CA ARG A 41 -10.69 9.63 -6.44
C ARG A 41 -10.17 10.85 -5.65
N LEU A 42 -10.08 10.74 -4.32
CA LEU A 42 -9.55 11.80 -3.46
C LEU A 42 -8.02 11.74 -3.34
N TRP A 43 -7.39 10.63 -3.73
CA TRP A 43 -5.94 10.49 -3.76
C TRP A 43 -5.39 11.05 -5.07
N PRO A 44 -4.23 11.72 -5.06
CA PRO A 44 -3.58 12.21 -6.27
C PRO A 44 -3.25 11.06 -7.19
N MET A 45 -3.79 11.16 -8.40
CA MET A 45 -3.55 10.22 -9.48
C MET A 45 -2.19 10.52 -10.11
N LEU A 46 -1.43 9.47 -10.41
CA LEU A 46 -0.19 9.54 -11.16
C LEU A 46 -0.44 9.13 -12.62
N GLU A 47 0.49 9.45 -13.50
CA GLU A 47 0.47 8.93 -14.87
C GLU A 47 0.49 7.40 -14.82
N PHE A 48 -0.47 6.76 -15.51
CA PHE A 48 -0.56 5.32 -15.50
C PHE A 48 0.57 4.70 -16.33
N VAL A 49 1.30 3.78 -15.71
CA VAL A 49 2.28 2.92 -16.36
C VAL A 49 1.80 1.48 -16.19
N ALA A 50 1.89 0.63 -17.22
CA ALA A 50 1.51 -0.78 -17.08
C ALA A 50 2.46 -1.49 -16.10
N PRO A 51 1.94 -2.19 -15.06
CA PRO A 51 2.76 -2.90 -14.08
C PRO A 51 3.40 -4.13 -14.71
N ARG A 52 4.63 -4.44 -14.31
CA ARG A 52 5.42 -5.58 -14.84
C ARG A 52 6.27 -6.27 -13.78
N LEU A 53 6.71 -5.54 -12.76
CA LEU A 53 7.71 -6.02 -11.81
C LEU A 53 7.08 -6.66 -10.57
N ASN A 54 5.96 -6.13 -10.08
CA ASN A 54 5.28 -6.67 -8.92
C ASN A 54 4.23 -7.71 -9.38
N PRO A 55 4.46 -9.02 -9.14
CA PRO A 55 3.57 -10.07 -9.65
C PRO A 55 2.13 -9.95 -9.13
N THR A 56 1.97 -9.47 -7.89
CA THR A 56 0.65 -9.21 -7.28
C THR A 56 -0.20 -8.30 -8.16
N ILE A 57 0.41 -7.32 -8.83
CA ILE A 57 -0.31 -6.33 -9.62
C ILE A 57 -0.31 -6.75 -11.09
N ALA A 58 0.86 -7.15 -11.62
CA ALA A 58 1.06 -7.50 -13.01
C ALA A 58 0.18 -8.69 -13.43
N GLU A 59 0.12 -9.76 -12.63
CA GLU A 59 -0.70 -10.94 -12.97
C GLU A 59 -2.19 -10.60 -13.03
N MET A 60 -2.68 -9.74 -12.13
CA MET A 60 -4.08 -9.31 -12.15
C MET A 60 -4.36 -8.37 -13.33
N TYR A 61 -3.41 -7.49 -13.67
CA TYR A 61 -3.51 -6.65 -14.85
C TYR A 61 -3.62 -7.49 -16.13
N ASP A 62 -2.74 -8.50 -16.28
CA ASP A 62 -2.76 -9.43 -17.42
C ASP A 62 -4.04 -10.29 -17.45
N ALA A 63 -4.60 -10.61 -16.29
CA ALA A 63 -5.89 -11.28 -16.18
C ALA A 63 -7.10 -10.38 -16.51
N GLY A 64 -6.88 -9.09 -16.77
CA GLY A 64 -7.89 -8.13 -17.19
C GLY A 64 -8.49 -7.27 -16.08
N VAL A 65 -7.89 -7.24 -14.88
CA VAL A 65 -8.30 -6.33 -13.81
C VAL A 65 -7.83 -4.91 -14.15
N ALA A 66 -8.77 -3.96 -14.13
CA ALA A 66 -8.47 -2.56 -14.37
C ALA A 66 -7.83 -1.89 -13.14
N TRP A 67 -6.66 -1.30 -13.33
CA TRP A 67 -5.90 -0.59 -12.30
C TRP A 67 -5.77 0.91 -12.62
N THR A 68 -5.62 1.71 -11.57
CA THR A 68 -5.20 3.11 -11.61
C THR A 68 -4.02 3.31 -10.66
N LEU A 69 -3.14 4.27 -10.96
CA LEU A 69 -1.95 4.55 -10.17
C LEU A 69 -2.14 5.81 -9.32
N TYR A 70 -1.84 5.72 -8.03
CA TYR A 70 -2.02 6.82 -7.07
C TYR A 70 -0.80 7.00 -6.14
N GLU A 71 -0.72 8.16 -5.50
CA GLU A 71 0.18 8.42 -4.38
C GLU A 71 -0.30 7.69 -3.11
N HIS A 72 -0.07 6.38 -3.09
CA HIS A 72 -0.48 5.51 -2.00
C HIS A 72 0.45 4.31 -1.89
N VAL A 73 0.54 3.76 -0.70
CA VAL A 73 1.20 2.48 -0.45
C VAL A 73 0.27 1.65 0.44
N SER A 74 0.15 0.36 0.13
CA SER A 74 -0.44 -0.66 1.00
C SER A 74 0.49 -1.87 1.00
N VAL A 75 0.97 -2.27 2.18
CA VAL A 75 1.78 -3.48 2.42
C VAL A 75 1.04 -4.36 3.42
N VAL A 76 0.91 -5.65 3.13
CA VAL A 76 0.39 -6.63 4.08
C VAL A 76 1.48 -7.03 5.07
N ILE A 77 1.21 -6.82 6.36
CA ILE A 77 2.17 -7.09 7.44
C ILE A 77 1.70 -8.18 8.41
N ASN A 78 0.44 -8.60 8.35
CA ASN A 78 -0.09 -9.73 9.12
C ASN A 78 -1.38 -10.26 8.48
N GLY A 79 -1.73 -11.51 8.80
CA GLY A 79 -2.96 -12.16 8.36
C GLY A 79 -3.05 -12.28 6.83
N TRP A 80 -4.27 -12.43 6.33
CA TRP A 80 -4.53 -12.46 4.89
C TRP A 80 -5.95 -12.04 4.53
N ALA A 81 -6.15 -11.73 3.25
CA ALA A 81 -7.45 -11.34 2.73
C ALA A 81 -7.66 -11.86 1.31
N ASP A 82 -8.88 -12.31 0.99
CA ASP A 82 -9.27 -12.58 -0.38
C ASP A 82 -9.80 -11.28 -1.01
N TYR A 83 -9.23 -10.91 -2.15
CA TYR A 83 -9.68 -9.81 -2.99
C TYR A 83 -10.35 -10.40 -4.22
N VAL A 84 -11.62 -10.09 -4.42
CA VAL A 84 -12.44 -10.57 -5.52
C VAL A 84 -12.73 -9.40 -6.45
N PHE A 85 -12.12 -9.43 -7.63
CA PHE A 85 -12.24 -8.41 -8.67
C PHE A 85 -13.25 -8.83 -9.73
N GLU A 86 -13.85 -7.85 -10.39
CA GLU A 86 -14.54 -8.09 -11.66
C GLU A 86 -13.51 -8.38 -12.77
N GLY A 87 -13.74 -9.44 -13.54
CA GLY A 87 -12.87 -9.86 -14.65
C GLY A 87 -13.66 -10.17 -15.91
N PRO A 88 -13.01 -10.20 -17.08
CA PRO A 88 -13.68 -10.34 -18.38
C PRO A 88 -14.39 -11.69 -18.57
N LYS A 89 -14.01 -12.72 -17.82
CA LYS A 89 -14.60 -14.08 -17.87
C LYS A 89 -15.38 -14.44 -16.60
N GLY A 90 -15.61 -13.47 -15.72
CA GLY A 90 -16.15 -13.68 -14.38
C GLY A 90 -15.20 -13.21 -13.28
N PRO A 91 -15.59 -13.37 -12.00
CA PRO A 91 -14.81 -12.88 -10.87
C PRO A 91 -13.42 -13.53 -10.79
N ILE A 92 -12.40 -12.72 -10.48
CA ILE A 92 -11.03 -13.16 -10.28
C ILE A 92 -10.69 -12.98 -8.80
N THR A 93 -10.24 -14.04 -8.13
CA THR A 93 -9.85 -13.98 -6.72
C THR A 93 -8.34 -14.00 -6.58
N GLN A 94 -7.82 -13.06 -5.80
CA GLN A 94 -6.42 -12.98 -5.41
C GLN A 94 -6.32 -12.98 -3.90
N ARG A 95 -5.39 -13.77 -3.37
CA ARG A 95 -5.09 -13.77 -1.92
C ARG A 95 -3.96 -12.80 -1.61
N TRP A 96 -4.25 -11.85 -0.72
CA TRP A 96 -3.30 -10.90 -0.15
C TRP A 96 -2.78 -11.42 1.18
N MET A 97 -1.48 -11.60 1.32
CA MET A 97 -0.82 -12.11 2.54
C MET A 97 0.50 -11.39 2.78
N HIS A 98 1.12 -11.62 3.93
CA HIS A 98 2.38 -10.98 4.34
C HIS A 98 3.40 -10.89 3.19
N GLY A 99 3.97 -9.70 2.99
CA GLY A 99 4.94 -9.45 1.91
C GLY A 99 4.32 -8.90 0.64
N LEU A 100 3.02 -9.07 0.41
CA LEU A 100 2.36 -8.52 -0.77
C LEU A 100 2.07 -7.03 -0.58
N HIS A 101 2.27 -6.25 -1.64
CA HIS A 101 2.06 -4.82 -1.66
C HIS A 101 1.55 -4.35 -3.02
N ASN A 102 0.98 -3.15 -3.05
CA ASN A 102 0.41 -2.57 -4.26
C ASN A 102 1.33 -1.56 -4.98
N VAL A 103 2.60 -1.47 -4.59
CA VAL A 103 3.53 -0.46 -5.11
C VAL A 103 4.34 -0.95 -6.29
N GLU A 104 4.38 -0.15 -7.36
CA GLU A 104 5.32 -0.21 -8.49
C GLU A 104 5.32 1.18 -9.19
N ASN A 105 6.32 1.51 -10.01
CA ASN A 105 6.37 2.76 -10.80
C ASN A 105 6.20 4.05 -9.96
N GLY A 106 6.61 4.00 -8.71
CA GLY A 106 6.59 5.13 -7.79
C GLY A 106 5.25 5.39 -7.10
N GLY A 107 4.27 4.50 -7.23
CA GLY A 107 2.95 4.67 -6.61
C GLY A 107 2.21 3.36 -6.38
N GLY A 108 1.02 3.46 -5.80
CA GLY A 108 0.16 2.35 -5.46
C GLY A 108 -0.87 2.10 -6.56
N TYR A 109 -0.86 0.90 -7.12
CA TYR A 109 -1.92 0.43 -8.01
C TYR A 109 -3.15 0.09 -7.18
N LEU A 110 -4.28 0.65 -7.59
CA LEU A 110 -5.56 0.46 -6.92
C LEU A 110 -6.62 0.07 -7.94
N PRO A 111 -7.57 -0.82 -7.60
CA PRO A 111 -8.57 -1.27 -8.56
C PRO A 111 -9.43 -0.08 -8.98
N ALA A 112 -9.56 0.14 -10.29
CA ALA A 112 -10.40 1.20 -10.84
C ALA A 112 -11.88 0.83 -10.71
N GLY A 113 -12.18 -0.45 -10.95
CA GLY A 113 -13.52 -1.03 -10.85
C GLY A 113 -13.94 -1.35 -9.42
N GLU A 114 -15.11 -1.99 -9.32
CA GLU A 114 -15.60 -2.52 -8.06
C GLU A 114 -14.83 -3.78 -7.65
N PHE A 115 -14.65 -3.99 -6.35
CA PHE A 115 -14.11 -5.24 -5.84
C PHE A 115 -14.56 -5.50 -4.40
N THR A 116 -14.50 -6.77 -4.01
CA THR A 116 -14.83 -7.21 -2.66
C THR A 116 -13.59 -7.70 -1.94
N ARG A 117 -13.47 -7.38 -0.65
CA ARG A 117 -12.43 -7.92 0.24
C ARG A 117 -13.07 -8.75 1.33
N ARG A 118 -12.46 -9.88 1.67
CA ARG A 118 -12.80 -10.68 2.84
C ARG A 118 -11.56 -10.83 3.71
N PHE A 119 -11.64 -10.47 4.98
CA PHE A 119 -10.49 -10.38 5.88
C PHE A 119 -10.39 -11.60 6.81
N HIS A 120 -9.17 -12.07 7.04
CA HIS A 120 -8.86 -13.27 7.81
C HIS A 120 -7.62 -13.06 8.68
N ASP A 121 -7.56 -13.77 9.80
CA ASP A 121 -6.39 -13.89 10.69
C ASP A 121 -5.72 -12.56 11.06
N ASP A 122 -6.55 -11.60 11.47
CA ASP A 122 -6.17 -10.23 11.83
C ASP A 122 -5.40 -9.53 10.72
N PHE A 123 -5.91 -9.64 9.50
CA PHE A 123 -5.36 -8.98 8.31
C PHE A 123 -5.00 -7.54 8.63
N THR A 124 -3.73 -7.20 8.45
CA THR A 124 -3.20 -5.88 8.80
C THR A 124 -2.45 -5.30 7.62
N LEU A 125 -2.75 -4.04 7.32
CA LEU A 125 -2.02 -3.24 6.33
C LEU A 125 -1.19 -2.17 7.02
N CYS A 126 0.04 -1.97 6.54
CA CYS A 126 0.81 -0.76 6.72
C CYS A 126 0.67 0.08 5.46
N CYS A 127 0.05 1.25 5.57
CA CYS A 127 -0.27 2.12 4.44
C CYS A 127 0.43 3.47 4.57
N VAL A 128 0.93 4.02 3.46
CA VAL A 128 1.19 5.46 3.36
C VAL A 128 -0.08 6.10 2.83
N VAL A 129 -0.67 7.01 3.60
CA VAL A 129 -1.91 7.71 3.25
C VAL A 129 -1.70 9.21 3.28
N GLN A 130 -2.40 9.91 2.40
CA GLN A 130 -2.43 11.37 2.42
C GLN A 130 -3.42 11.90 3.44
N LYS A 131 -3.00 12.95 4.13
CA LYS A 131 -3.86 13.83 4.92
C LYS A 131 -4.77 14.61 3.97
N PHE A 132 -5.95 14.97 4.47
CA PHE A 132 -6.91 15.78 3.69
C PHE A 132 -6.37 17.16 3.32
N ARG A 133 -5.43 17.71 4.10
CA ARG A 133 -4.72 18.93 3.76
C ARG A 133 -3.46 18.53 3.01
N ARG A 134 -3.37 18.95 1.76
CA ARG A 134 -2.23 18.71 0.88
C ARG A 134 -1.52 20.02 0.59
N THR A 135 -0.20 19.99 0.65
CA THR A 135 0.68 21.06 0.17
C THR A 135 0.60 21.14 -1.37
N PRO A 136 0.13 22.27 -1.94
CA PRO A 136 0.02 22.42 -3.38
C PRO A 136 1.37 22.22 -4.08
N GLY A 137 1.37 21.49 -5.20
CA GLY A 137 2.57 21.28 -6.02
C GLY A 137 3.53 20.18 -5.53
N VAL A 138 3.32 19.62 -4.34
CA VAL A 138 4.13 18.50 -3.84
C VAL A 138 3.62 17.18 -4.42
N GLN A 139 4.54 16.39 -4.97
CA GLN A 139 4.28 15.04 -5.48
C GLN A 139 5.33 14.07 -4.91
N TYR A 140 4.90 12.88 -4.53
CA TYR A 140 5.71 11.87 -3.89
C TYR A 140 5.99 10.68 -4.83
N HIS A 141 7.10 10.00 -4.57
CA HIS A 141 7.49 8.75 -5.20
C HIS A 141 7.71 7.70 -4.13
N PHE A 142 7.04 6.56 -4.25
CA PHE A 142 7.11 5.46 -3.29
C PHE A 142 7.73 4.20 -3.86
N GLU A 143 8.53 3.52 -3.04
CA GLU A 143 9.11 2.21 -3.32
C GLU A 143 8.92 1.30 -2.12
N VAL A 144 8.84 -0.01 -2.35
CA VAL A 144 8.80 -1.02 -1.29
C VAL A 144 10.02 -1.92 -1.48
N LEU A 145 10.79 -2.09 -0.40
CA LEU A 145 11.96 -2.97 -0.35
C LEU A 145 11.66 -4.19 0.51
N THR A 146 12.10 -5.35 0.04
CA THR A 146 11.98 -6.65 0.73
C THR A 146 13.32 -7.35 0.95
N GLY A 147 14.42 -6.59 0.78
CA GLY A 147 15.78 -7.06 0.97
C GLY A 147 16.77 -5.89 1.05
N PRO A 148 18.06 -6.18 1.32
CA PRO A 148 19.07 -5.15 1.50
C PRO A 148 19.23 -4.28 0.25
N ALA A 149 19.44 -2.99 0.46
CA ALA A 149 19.64 -2.04 -0.63
C ALA A 149 20.55 -0.89 -0.21
N VAL A 150 21.18 -0.25 -1.19
CA VAL A 150 21.85 1.04 -1.00
C VAL A 150 21.02 2.08 -1.72
N LEU A 151 20.70 3.19 -1.03
CA LEU A 151 19.95 4.28 -1.64
C LEU A 151 20.75 4.90 -2.79
N ASP A 152 20.15 4.93 -3.97
CA ASP A 152 20.70 5.56 -5.18
C ASP A 152 20.50 7.08 -5.18
N ARG A 153 19.47 7.54 -4.48
CA ARG A 153 19.09 8.94 -4.29
C ARG A 153 18.55 9.17 -2.89
N GLU A 154 18.43 10.42 -2.51
CA GLU A 154 17.90 10.81 -1.20
C GLU A 154 16.51 10.21 -0.95
N ALA A 155 16.27 9.82 0.30
CA ALA A 155 14.96 9.43 0.78
C ALA A 155 14.47 10.43 1.81
N LEU A 156 13.28 10.99 1.57
CA LEU A 156 12.62 11.84 2.55
C LEU A 156 12.34 11.03 3.82
N PHE A 157 11.88 9.79 3.65
CA PHE A 157 11.74 8.86 4.75
C PHE A 157 11.91 7.40 4.30
N VAL A 158 12.31 6.56 5.25
CA VAL A 158 12.24 5.10 5.16
C VAL A 158 11.47 4.61 6.38
N HIS A 159 10.32 3.99 6.14
CA HIS A 159 9.48 3.42 7.19
C HIS A 159 9.58 1.90 7.20
N TYR A 160 9.93 1.31 8.34
CA TYR A 160 10.04 -0.14 8.48
C TYR A 160 8.67 -0.71 8.82
N ALA A 161 8.02 -1.35 7.84
CA ALA A 161 6.67 -1.88 7.96
C ALA A 161 6.63 -3.21 8.76
N THR A 162 7.71 -3.98 8.68
CA THR A 162 7.92 -5.25 9.40
C THR A 162 9.34 -5.35 9.95
N GLY A 163 9.66 -6.44 10.65
CA GLY A 163 10.99 -6.72 11.19
C GLY A 163 11.28 -6.11 12.55
N ALA A 164 12.54 -6.23 13.01
CA ALA A 164 12.95 -5.75 14.34
C ALA A 164 12.78 -4.23 14.52
N ARG A 165 12.77 -3.49 13.41
CA ARG A 165 12.56 -2.03 13.38
C ARG A 165 11.12 -1.63 13.07
N GLN A 166 10.17 -2.57 13.04
CA GLN A 166 8.77 -2.30 12.71
C GLN A 166 8.24 -1.06 13.44
N ARG A 167 7.51 -0.20 12.72
CA ARG A 167 6.96 1.11 13.15
C ARG A 167 7.98 2.22 13.37
N GLN A 168 9.26 1.99 13.12
CA GLN A 168 10.25 3.06 13.12
C GLN A 168 10.30 3.74 11.75
N THR A 169 10.68 5.02 11.74
CA THR A 169 10.91 5.80 10.53
C THR A 169 12.24 6.51 10.65
N ASP A 170 13.09 6.35 9.65
CA ASP A 170 14.28 7.18 9.44
C ASP A 170 13.93 8.29 8.44
N PHE A 171 14.47 9.49 8.63
CA PHE A 171 14.19 10.67 7.80
C PHE A 171 15.46 11.22 7.17
N ASP A 172 15.30 11.94 6.05
CA ASP A 172 16.36 12.70 5.39
C ASP A 172 17.63 11.87 5.11
N LEU A 173 17.44 10.66 4.58
CA LEU A 173 18.55 9.73 4.33
C LEU A 173 19.25 10.09 3.01
N PRO A 174 20.58 10.27 3.02
CA PRO A 174 21.32 10.65 1.82
C PRO A 174 21.50 9.45 0.86
N PRO A 175 21.83 9.72 -0.42
CA PRO A 175 22.34 8.69 -1.33
C PRO A 175 23.55 7.98 -0.71
N GLY A 176 23.70 6.68 -1.01
CA GLY A 176 24.74 5.83 -0.44
C GLY A 176 24.42 5.25 0.94
N HIS A 177 23.32 5.67 1.59
CA HIS A 177 22.88 5.05 2.83
C HIS A 177 22.50 3.59 2.60
N THR A 178 22.97 2.70 3.47
CA THR A 178 22.71 1.25 3.39
C THR A 178 21.51 0.90 4.26
N LEU A 179 20.51 0.26 3.65
CA LEU A 179 19.37 -0.33 4.33
C LEU A 179 19.61 -1.83 4.45
N ASP A 180 19.85 -2.29 5.67
CA ASP A 180 20.04 -3.72 5.98
C ASP A 180 18.70 -4.32 6.43
N LEU A 181 17.98 -4.93 5.49
CA LEU A 181 16.71 -5.61 5.74
C LEU A 181 16.93 -7.11 5.77
N ALA A 182 16.53 -7.75 6.87
CA ALA A 182 16.56 -9.20 6.97
C ALA A 182 15.53 -9.83 6.02
N ALA A 183 15.68 -11.13 5.76
CA ALA A 183 14.72 -11.87 4.95
C ALA A 183 13.31 -11.82 5.58
N GLY A 184 12.34 -11.29 4.83
CA GLY A 184 10.97 -11.10 5.30
C GLY A 184 10.68 -9.71 5.90
N ASP A 185 11.72 -8.89 6.12
CA ASP A 185 11.54 -7.50 6.50
C ASP A 185 11.12 -6.66 5.29
N ILE A 186 10.28 -5.66 5.53
CA ILE A 186 9.73 -4.79 4.51
C ILE A 186 9.91 -3.35 4.94
N ALA A 187 10.45 -2.53 4.06
CA ALA A 187 10.52 -1.08 4.24
C ALA A 187 9.82 -0.36 3.09
N ILE A 188 9.21 0.78 3.42
CA ILE A 188 8.59 1.70 2.47
C ILE A 188 9.50 2.92 2.38
N ILE A 189 9.96 3.25 1.18
CA ILE A 189 10.73 4.46 0.92
C ILE A 189 9.81 5.51 0.31
N GLY A 190 9.80 6.70 0.88
CA GLY A 190 9.15 7.88 0.31
C GLY A 190 10.17 8.93 -0.12
N ARG A 191 9.94 9.52 -1.29
CA ARG A 191 10.77 10.58 -1.88
C ARG A 191 9.90 11.68 -2.45
N LEU A 192 10.45 12.87 -2.60
CA LEU A 192 9.86 13.90 -3.45
C LEU A 192 10.14 13.57 -4.92
N ARG A 193 9.20 13.90 -5.81
CA ARG A 193 9.37 13.79 -7.27
C ARG A 193 10.02 15.03 -7.86
#